data_AF-A0A847FKV4-F1
#
_entry.id   AF-A0A847FKV4-F1
#
_cell.length_a   1.000
_cell.length_b   1.000
_cell.length_c   1.000
_cell.angle_alpha   90.00
_cell.angle_beta   90.00
_cell.angle_gamma   90.00
#
_symmetry.space_group_name_H-M   'P 1'
#
loop_
_entity.id
_entity.type
_entity.pdbx_description
1 polymer ?
#
loop_
_entity_poly.entity_id
_entity_poly.type
_entity_poly.pdbx_seq_one_letter_code
_entity_poly.pdbx_strand_id
1 'polypeptide(L)'
;TAMLGPTLPGLAEQTHTRVEGISFLFMAHSVGYLIGSFFGGRLYDRVAGHPVMAGTMALMIVTLAVMPAIPVLWLLAAAWLLVGLGGGAIDVGGNTLLVWIHGSRVGPYMNAMHFFFGVGSFLAPLLVAQALIWSGGIRWTYWTLAVLLIPVAVWLARQPSPAAVHERAATPGGEPAILDTPRRQGITVVLIALLLALYVGAEVAFGGWIYSYALAQGLGSAASAAYLTSAFWGGLTFGRLLALPVAARVRPRWIILVDLLGCILSLAVLLIWSGSVVALWVGSLGLGISMASVFPAAITLAERRVRITGQVTAWFLVGASIGGMLLPWMIGQLFESVGRR
;
A
#
# COMPACT_ATOMS: atom_id res chain seq x y z
N THR A 1 4.10 5.14 1.15
CA THR A 1 4.08 4.43 -0.13
C THR A 1 3.63 5.31 -1.28
N ALA A 2 2.41 5.89 -1.26
CA ALA A 2 1.84 6.63 -2.39
C ALA A 2 2.61 7.89 -2.84
N MET A 3 3.41 8.52 -1.97
CA MET A 3 4.23 9.70 -2.32
C MET A 3 5.48 9.36 -3.17
N LEU A 4 5.98 8.11 -3.12
CA LEU A 4 7.27 7.76 -3.74
C LEU A 4 7.23 8.02 -5.25
N GLY A 5 6.19 7.54 -5.94
CA GLY A 5 6.02 7.75 -7.39
C GLY A 5 6.05 9.23 -7.80
N PRO A 6 5.19 10.09 -7.23
CA PRO A 6 5.20 11.53 -7.51
C PRO A 6 6.49 12.27 -7.18
N THR A 7 7.27 11.79 -6.21
CA THR A 7 8.57 12.39 -5.86
C THR A 7 9.75 11.78 -6.63
N LEU A 8 9.52 10.70 -7.38
CA LEU A 8 10.57 9.90 -8.01
C LEU A 8 11.44 10.74 -8.96
N PRO A 9 10.88 11.58 -9.85
CA PRO A 9 11.71 12.40 -10.75
C PRO A 9 12.48 13.49 -10.02
N GLY A 10 11.92 14.08 -8.95
CA GLY A 10 12.65 15.05 -8.13
C GLY A 10 13.81 14.42 -7.36
N LEU A 11 13.64 13.17 -6.91
CA LEU A 11 14.75 12.39 -6.33
C LEU A 11 15.81 12.05 -7.39
N ALA A 12 15.40 11.82 -8.64
CA ALA A 12 16.31 11.56 -9.76
C ALA A 12 17.16 12.75 -10.15
N GLU A 13 16.56 13.93 -10.15
CA GLU A 13 17.28 15.18 -10.33
C GLU A 13 18.27 15.40 -9.18
N GLN A 14 17.85 15.16 -7.92
CA GLN A 14 18.68 15.34 -6.73
C GLN A 14 19.93 14.45 -6.71
N THR A 15 19.84 13.22 -7.20
CA THR A 15 20.97 12.27 -7.22
C THR A 15 21.69 12.21 -8.56
N HIS A 16 21.31 13.02 -9.55
CA HIS A 16 21.84 13.02 -10.91
C HIS A 16 21.81 11.62 -11.59
N THR A 17 20.75 10.85 -11.34
CA THR A 17 20.59 9.49 -11.87
C THR A 17 19.37 9.37 -12.76
N ARG A 18 19.38 8.39 -13.68
CA ARG A 18 18.22 8.07 -14.50
C ARG A 18 17.08 7.46 -13.67
N VAL A 19 15.86 7.53 -14.20
CA VAL A 19 14.66 7.03 -13.53
C VAL A 19 14.73 5.52 -13.31
N GLU A 20 15.33 4.76 -14.24
CA GLU A 20 15.61 3.33 -14.07
C GLU A 20 16.43 3.02 -12.82
N GLY A 21 17.51 3.78 -12.59
CA GLY A 21 18.41 3.60 -11.45
C GLY A 21 17.70 3.86 -10.10
N ILE A 22 16.64 4.66 -10.13
CA ILE A 22 15.84 5.00 -8.96
C ILE A 22 14.65 4.07 -8.73
N SER A 23 14.26 3.26 -9.72
CA SER A 23 13.28 2.19 -9.51
C SER A 23 13.69 1.23 -8.39
N PHE A 24 15.00 1.11 -8.12
CA PHE A 24 15.56 0.38 -6.99
C PHE A 24 15.05 0.89 -5.61
N LEU A 25 14.62 2.15 -5.50
CA LEU A 25 14.06 2.69 -4.25
C LEU A 25 12.75 1.98 -3.84
N PHE A 26 11.93 1.55 -4.82
CA PHE A 26 10.76 0.71 -4.52
C PHE A 26 11.18 -0.61 -3.90
N MET A 27 12.23 -1.24 -4.42
CA MET A 27 12.76 -2.50 -3.87
C MET A 27 13.34 -2.29 -2.47
N ALA A 28 14.15 -1.24 -2.27
CA ALA A 28 14.73 -0.91 -0.97
C ALA A 28 13.64 -0.69 0.11
N HIS A 29 12.61 0.09 -0.23
CA HIS A 29 11.45 0.29 0.64
C HIS A 29 10.75 -1.04 0.96
N SER A 30 10.49 -1.88 -0.03
CA SER A 30 9.78 -3.13 0.19
C SER A 30 10.58 -4.18 0.96
N VAL A 31 11.90 -4.26 0.76
CA VAL A 31 12.80 -5.07 1.60
C VAL A 31 12.77 -4.57 3.04
N GLY A 32 12.87 -3.25 3.23
CA GLY A 32 12.72 -2.61 4.53
C GLY A 32 11.40 -3.00 5.20
N TYR A 33 10.29 -2.91 4.46
CA TYR A 33 8.95 -3.29 4.94
C TYR A 33 8.89 -4.74 5.41
N LEU A 34 9.41 -5.69 4.64
CA LEU A 34 9.43 -7.10 5.01
C LEU A 34 10.22 -7.34 6.31
N ILE A 35 11.39 -6.72 6.42
CA ILE A 35 12.22 -6.77 7.64
C ILE A 35 11.45 -6.16 8.82
N GLY A 36 10.88 -4.97 8.63
CA GLY A 36 10.11 -4.24 9.63
C GLY A 36 8.90 -5.04 10.13
N SER A 37 8.16 -5.69 9.25
CA SER A 37 7.01 -6.51 9.63
C SER A 37 7.43 -7.76 10.40
N PHE A 38 8.50 -8.45 9.97
CA PHE A 38 8.97 -9.67 10.61
C PHE A 38 9.59 -9.44 12.00
N PHE A 39 10.43 -8.41 12.14
CA PHE A 39 11.03 -8.06 13.43
C PHE A 39 10.08 -7.28 14.32
N GLY A 40 9.23 -6.42 13.73
CA GLY A 40 8.19 -5.67 14.43
C GLY A 40 7.26 -6.59 15.21
N GLY A 41 6.75 -7.65 14.58
CA GLY A 41 5.89 -8.63 15.26
C GLY A 41 6.52 -9.21 16.53
N ARG A 42 7.78 -9.67 16.45
CA ARG A 42 8.52 -10.18 17.62
C ARG A 42 8.80 -9.14 18.69
N LEU A 43 8.91 -7.87 18.29
CA LEU A 43 9.17 -6.77 19.21
C LEU A 43 7.89 -6.45 19.99
N TYR A 44 6.75 -6.31 19.32
CA TYR A 44 5.46 -6.07 19.98
C TYR A 44 5.10 -7.17 20.99
N ASP A 45 5.43 -8.43 20.71
CA ASP A 45 5.18 -9.54 21.66
C ASP A 45 5.99 -9.44 22.96
N ARG A 46 7.09 -8.68 22.99
CA ARG A 46 8.03 -8.62 24.13
C ARG A 46 8.01 -7.32 24.90
N VAL A 47 7.65 -6.21 24.25
CA VAL A 47 7.68 -4.86 24.84
C VAL A 47 6.35 -4.15 24.60
N ALA A 48 6.10 -3.12 25.40
CA ALA A 48 4.91 -2.29 25.26
C ALA A 48 4.80 -1.68 23.85
N GLY A 49 3.65 -1.83 23.20
CA GLY A 49 3.53 -1.50 21.78
C GLY A 49 3.48 -0.02 21.42
N HIS A 50 2.83 0.85 22.21
CA HIS A 50 2.79 2.28 21.87
C HIS A 50 4.19 2.94 21.89
N PRO A 51 5.09 2.67 22.87
CA PRO A 51 6.47 3.16 22.80
C PRO A 51 7.23 2.67 21.57
N VAL A 52 7.03 1.42 21.15
CA VAL A 52 7.64 0.89 19.92
C VAL A 52 7.14 1.66 18.69
N MET A 53 5.82 1.83 18.56
CA MET A 53 5.23 2.61 17.46
C MET A 53 5.78 4.04 17.46
N ALA A 54 5.78 4.72 18.60
CA ALA A 54 6.31 6.08 18.71
C ALA A 54 7.80 6.17 18.32
N GLY A 55 8.62 5.20 18.75
CA GLY A 55 10.02 5.10 18.35
C GLY A 55 10.21 4.88 16.85
N THR A 56 9.41 3.99 16.23
CA THR A 56 9.44 3.78 14.78
C THR A 56 9.00 5.03 14.01
N MET A 57 7.97 5.74 14.49
CA MET A 57 7.55 7.02 13.91
C MET A 57 8.62 8.09 14.05
N ALA A 58 9.32 8.17 15.18
CA ALA A 58 10.44 9.11 15.37
C ALA A 58 11.57 8.85 14.37
N LEU A 59 11.95 7.58 14.16
CA LEU A 59 12.92 7.20 13.13
C LEU A 59 12.46 7.63 11.72
N MET A 60 11.19 7.42 11.39
CA MET A 60 10.63 7.84 10.10
C MET A 60 10.61 9.38 9.95
N ILE A 61 10.27 10.12 11.00
CA ILE A 61 10.28 11.60 11.01
C ILE A 61 11.68 12.11 10.68
N VAL A 62 12.71 11.60 11.36
CA VAL A 62 14.11 11.97 11.11
C VAL A 62 14.52 11.62 9.69
N THR A 63 14.19 10.41 9.24
CA THR A 63 14.54 9.94 7.89
C THR A 63 13.90 10.80 6.80
N LEU A 64 12.60 11.12 6.94
CA LEU A 64 11.88 11.99 6.01
C LEU A 64 12.44 13.41 6.03
N ALA A 65 12.82 13.94 7.20
CA ALA A 65 13.38 15.30 7.30
C ALA A 65 14.72 15.46 6.58
N VAL A 66 15.57 14.43 6.62
CA VAL A 66 16.91 14.42 5.98
C VAL A 66 16.84 14.06 4.50
N MET A 67 15.78 13.36 4.06
CA MET A 67 15.63 12.83 2.69
C MET A 67 15.97 13.81 1.55
N PRO A 68 15.51 15.07 1.58
CA PRO A 68 15.78 16.03 0.50
C PRO A 68 17.22 16.57 0.47
N ALA A 69 18.05 16.19 1.44
CA ALA A 69 19.44 16.60 1.57
C ALA A 69 20.43 15.48 1.21
N ILE A 70 19.96 14.31 0.74
CA ILE A 70 20.80 13.15 0.42
C ILE A 70 21.15 13.13 -1.08
N PRO A 71 22.37 13.53 -1.50
CA PRO A 71 22.73 13.57 -2.92
C PRO A 71 23.19 12.21 -3.48
N VAL A 72 23.41 11.20 -2.61
CA VAL A 72 23.96 9.90 -3.00
C VAL A 72 22.87 8.84 -3.06
N LEU A 73 22.71 8.20 -4.22
CA LEU A 73 21.67 7.19 -4.46
C LEU A 73 21.65 6.06 -3.42
N TRP A 74 22.80 5.54 -3.03
CA TRP A 74 22.88 4.44 -2.04
C TRP A 74 22.44 4.85 -0.64
N LEU A 75 22.74 6.09 -0.23
CA LEU A 75 22.25 6.64 1.03
C LEU A 75 20.73 6.90 0.97
N LEU A 76 20.23 7.31 -0.19
CA LEU A 76 18.80 7.49 -0.42
C LEU A 76 18.05 6.14 -0.39
N ALA A 77 18.65 5.10 -0.96
CA ALA A 77 18.13 3.73 -0.88
C ALA A 77 18.11 3.23 0.57
N ALA A 78 19.17 3.49 1.34
CA ALA A 78 19.20 3.17 2.77
C ALA A 78 18.10 3.93 3.55
N ALA A 79 17.89 5.21 3.25
CA ALA A 79 16.81 6.00 3.84
C ALA A 79 15.42 5.42 3.49
N TRP A 80 15.18 5.06 2.22
CA TRP A 80 13.92 4.40 1.82
C TRP A 80 13.74 3.02 2.45
N LEU A 81 14.82 2.28 2.70
CA LEU A 81 14.79 1.04 3.47
C LEU A 81 14.36 1.30 4.91
N LEU A 82 14.87 2.34 5.56
CA LEU A 82 14.46 2.73 6.92
C LEU A 82 12.98 3.17 6.98
N VAL A 83 12.52 3.93 5.99
CA VAL A 83 11.10 4.29 5.83
C VAL A 83 10.24 3.02 5.67
N GLY A 84 10.70 2.07 4.85
CA GLY A 84 10.05 0.77 4.67
C GLY A 84 9.98 -0.01 5.98
N LEU A 85 11.10 -0.10 6.71
CA LEU A 85 11.19 -0.79 8.01
C LEU A 85 10.23 -0.19 9.04
N GLY A 86 10.18 1.14 9.14
CA GLY A 86 9.20 1.83 9.98
C GLY A 86 7.77 1.54 9.53
N GLY A 87 7.51 1.58 8.21
CA GLY A 87 6.19 1.27 7.64
C GLY A 87 5.70 -0.14 7.98
N GLY A 88 6.54 -1.16 7.83
CA GLY A 88 6.19 -2.55 8.17
C GLY A 88 5.97 -2.75 9.67
N ALA A 89 6.81 -2.13 10.50
CA ALA A 89 6.64 -2.17 11.95
C ALA A 89 5.37 -1.43 12.43
N ILE A 90 5.00 -0.32 11.81
CA ILE A 90 3.76 0.41 12.12
C ILE A 90 2.54 -0.40 11.67
N ASP A 91 2.58 -1.03 10.50
CA ASP A 91 1.47 -1.86 10.01
C ASP A 91 1.22 -3.04 10.95
N VAL A 92 2.26 -3.81 11.28
CA VAL A 92 2.14 -4.93 12.24
C VAL A 92 1.67 -4.44 13.62
N GLY A 93 2.24 -3.33 14.11
CA GLY A 93 1.85 -2.75 15.40
C GLY A 93 0.39 -2.30 15.42
N GLY A 94 -0.06 -1.56 14.41
CA GLY A 94 -1.43 -1.06 14.32
C GLY A 94 -2.45 -2.19 14.27
N ASN A 95 -2.21 -3.21 13.44
CA ASN A 95 -3.06 -4.39 13.36
C ASN A 95 -3.10 -5.15 14.70
N THR A 96 -1.94 -5.45 15.28
CA THR A 96 -1.84 -6.23 16.54
C THR A 96 -2.46 -5.51 17.72
N LEU A 97 -2.17 -4.22 17.89
CA LEU A 97 -2.70 -3.43 19.02
C LEU A 97 -4.22 -3.26 18.93
N LEU A 98 -4.78 -3.09 17.73
CA LEU A 98 -6.24 -3.08 17.55
C LEU A 98 -6.88 -4.41 17.96
N VAL A 99 -6.25 -5.54 17.63
CA VAL A 99 -6.69 -6.86 18.07
C VAL A 99 -6.63 -6.98 19.59
N TRP A 100 -5.58 -6.50 20.24
CA TRP A 100 -5.48 -6.53 21.70
C TRP A 100 -6.48 -5.63 22.42
N ILE A 101 -6.88 -4.51 21.82
CA ILE A 101 -7.90 -3.61 22.39
C ILE A 101 -9.31 -4.18 22.19
N HIS A 102 -9.62 -4.68 20.99
CA HIS A 102 -11.00 -4.97 20.58
C HIS A 102 -11.34 -6.46 20.50
N GLY A 103 -10.35 -7.36 20.54
CA GLY A 103 -10.53 -8.81 20.48
C GLY A 103 -11.44 -9.24 19.32
N SER A 104 -12.49 -10.00 19.63
CA SER A 104 -13.50 -10.45 18.66
C SER A 104 -14.27 -9.32 17.95
N ARG A 105 -14.27 -8.09 18.49
CA ARG A 105 -14.92 -6.91 17.89
C ARG A 105 -13.98 -6.05 17.04
N VAL A 106 -12.79 -6.54 16.70
CA VAL A 106 -11.78 -5.78 15.94
C VAL A 106 -12.19 -5.44 14.51
N GLY A 107 -13.07 -6.23 13.87
CA GLY A 107 -13.42 -6.11 12.45
C GLY A 107 -13.75 -4.68 11.97
N PRO A 108 -14.72 -3.97 12.58
CA PRO A 108 -15.03 -2.59 12.21
C PRO A 108 -13.86 -1.61 12.37
N TYR A 109 -13.07 -1.76 13.44
CA TYR A 109 -11.91 -0.89 13.72
C TYR A 109 -10.76 -1.14 12.74
N MET A 110 -10.56 -2.40 12.34
CA MET A 110 -9.59 -2.78 11.32
C MET A 110 -9.95 -2.16 9.96
N ASN A 111 -11.23 -2.23 9.59
CA ASN A 111 -11.72 -1.60 8.37
C ASN A 111 -11.55 -0.07 8.42
N ALA A 112 -11.82 0.57 9.56
CA ALA A 112 -11.59 1.99 9.74
C ALA A 112 -10.11 2.37 9.57
N MET A 113 -9.18 1.58 10.14
CA MET A 113 -7.74 1.80 9.98
C MET A 113 -7.32 1.72 8.50
N HIS A 114 -7.75 0.70 7.77
CA HIS A 114 -7.44 0.57 6.34
C HIS A 114 -8.12 1.64 5.47
N PHE A 115 -9.27 2.16 5.90
CA PHE A 115 -9.88 3.34 5.28
C PHE A 115 -8.97 4.57 5.44
N PHE A 116 -8.45 4.85 6.63
CA PHE A 116 -7.51 5.96 6.84
C PHE A 116 -6.17 5.78 6.11
N PHE A 117 -5.72 4.54 5.91
CA PHE A 117 -4.61 4.26 4.99
C PHE A 117 -4.94 4.72 3.55
N GLY A 118 -6.15 4.45 3.08
CA GLY A 118 -6.64 4.94 1.77
C GLY A 118 -6.68 6.47 1.70
N VAL A 119 -7.22 7.13 2.73
CA VAL A 119 -7.22 8.60 2.85
C VAL A 119 -5.80 9.17 2.79
N GLY A 120 -4.86 8.59 3.54
CA GLY A 120 -3.45 9.00 3.49
C GLY A 120 -2.83 8.81 2.09
N SER A 121 -3.17 7.71 1.42
CA SER A 121 -2.68 7.40 0.06
C SER A 121 -3.26 8.33 -1.01
N PHE A 122 -4.48 8.84 -0.79
CA PHE A 122 -5.11 9.89 -1.60
C PHE A 122 -4.49 11.28 -1.34
N LEU A 123 -4.29 11.64 -0.06
CA LEU A 123 -3.78 12.96 0.32
C LEU A 123 -2.28 13.14 0.06
N ALA A 124 -1.48 12.06 0.13
CA ALA A 124 -0.03 12.18 -0.01
C ALA A 124 0.41 12.71 -1.39
N PRO A 125 -0.08 12.20 -2.54
CA PRO A 125 0.22 12.78 -3.85
C PRO A 125 -0.37 14.19 -4.02
N LEU A 126 -1.51 14.49 -3.37
CA LEU A 126 -2.09 15.84 -3.37
C LEU A 126 -1.16 16.86 -2.70
N LEU A 127 -0.58 16.49 -1.56
CA LEU A 127 0.44 17.28 -0.89
C LEU A 127 1.69 17.46 -1.77
N VAL A 128 2.11 16.41 -2.49
CA VAL A 128 3.22 16.51 -3.45
C VAL A 128 2.89 17.52 -4.55
N ALA A 129 1.70 17.43 -5.15
CA ALA A 129 1.26 18.35 -6.19
C ALA A 129 1.31 19.80 -5.70
N GLN A 130 0.79 20.05 -4.50
CA GLN A 130 0.74 21.38 -3.93
C GLN A 130 2.13 21.94 -3.60
N ALA A 131 3.01 21.11 -3.04
CA ALA A 131 4.40 21.48 -2.74
C ALA A 131 5.19 21.80 -4.02
N LEU A 132 4.96 21.03 -5.09
CA LEU A 132 5.57 21.29 -6.40
C LEU A 132 5.11 22.63 -6.98
N ILE A 133 3.82 22.99 -6.87
CA ILE A 133 3.30 24.28 -7.33
C ILE A 133 3.92 25.45 -6.55
N TRP A 134 4.02 25.32 -5.22
CA TRP A 134 4.48 26.43 -4.37
C TRP A 134 5.99 26.65 -4.36
N SER A 135 6.75 25.56 -4.41
CA SER A 135 8.19 25.62 -4.16
C SER A 135 9.06 25.12 -5.31
N GLY A 136 8.44 24.57 -6.36
CA GLY A 136 9.15 23.99 -7.50
C GLY A 136 9.92 22.70 -7.20
N GLY A 137 9.83 22.15 -5.98
CA GLY A 137 10.62 20.99 -5.58
C GLY A 137 9.96 20.10 -4.54
N ILE A 138 10.64 18.99 -4.22
CA ILE A 138 10.11 17.94 -3.33
C ILE A 138 10.35 18.21 -1.84
N ARG A 139 11.20 19.19 -1.48
CA ARG A 139 11.65 19.43 -0.09
C ARG A 139 10.48 19.65 0.88
N TRP A 140 9.55 20.53 0.51
CA TRP A 140 8.39 20.87 1.35
C TRP A 140 7.44 19.70 1.53
N THR A 141 7.34 18.79 0.56
CA THR A 141 6.58 17.54 0.71
C THR A 141 7.11 16.72 1.88
N TYR A 142 8.42 16.48 1.89
CA TYR A 142 9.07 15.64 2.92
C TYR A 142 9.00 16.29 4.31
N TRP A 143 9.26 17.60 4.41
CA TRP A 143 9.17 18.31 5.69
C TRP A 143 7.75 18.38 6.23
N THR A 144 6.75 18.64 5.37
CA THR A 144 5.34 18.68 5.79
C THR A 144 4.92 17.31 6.33
N LEU A 145 5.28 16.22 5.64
CA LEU A 145 4.97 14.86 6.11
C LEU A 145 5.69 14.51 7.41
N ALA A 146 6.96 14.90 7.56
CA ALA A 146 7.69 14.72 8.80
C ALA A 146 7.00 15.45 9.97
N VAL A 147 6.58 16.71 9.77
CA VAL A 147 5.87 17.50 10.79
C VAL A 147 4.51 16.90 11.13
N LEU A 148 3.75 16.44 10.14
CA LEU A 148 2.42 15.82 10.35
C LEU A 148 2.49 14.55 11.21
N LEU A 149 3.61 13.82 11.18
CA LEU A 149 3.80 12.62 12.00
C LEU A 149 4.15 12.91 13.47
N ILE A 150 4.76 14.07 13.77
CA ILE A 150 5.16 14.46 15.14
C ILE A 150 4.00 14.41 16.14
N PRO A 151 2.85 15.08 15.93
CA PRO A 151 1.78 15.09 16.92
C PRO A 151 1.22 13.68 17.18
N VAL A 152 1.15 12.83 16.15
CA VAL A 152 0.69 11.44 16.29
C VAL A 152 1.68 10.62 17.10
N ALA A 153 2.98 10.74 16.82
CA ALA A 153 4.03 10.04 17.55
C ALA A 153 4.06 10.44 19.04
N VAL A 154 3.96 11.74 19.33
CA VAL A 154 3.91 12.27 20.71
C VAL A 154 2.65 11.83 21.42
N TRP A 155 1.50 11.85 20.74
CA TRP A 155 0.23 11.40 21.32
C TRP A 155 0.27 9.91 21.66
N LEU A 156 0.70 9.05 20.73
CA LEU A 156 0.83 7.61 20.98
C LEU A 156 1.83 7.30 22.09
N ALA A 157 2.98 7.98 22.15
CA ALA A 157 3.97 7.79 23.21
C ALA A 157 3.40 8.02 24.62
N ARG A 158 2.35 8.84 24.74
CA ARG A 158 1.68 9.16 26.01
C ARG A 158 0.51 8.23 26.34
N GLN A 159 0.07 7.39 25.40
CA GLN A 159 -1.05 6.48 25.61
C GLN A 159 -0.59 5.19 26.30
N PRO A 160 -1.36 4.66 27.28
CA PRO A 160 -1.05 3.36 27.87
C PRO A 160 -1.11 2.27 26.80
N SER A 161 -0.11 1.39 26.77
CA SER A 161 -0.07 0.32 25.78
C SER A 161 -1.10 -0.77 26.13
N PRO A 162 -1.89 -1.24 25.15
CA PRO A 162 -2.70 -2.43 25.30
C PRO A 162 -1.84 -3.60 25.76
N ALA A 163 -2.31 -4.33 26.77
CA ALA A 163 -1.67 -5.57 27.17
C ALA A 163 -1.97 -6.65 26.12
N ALA A 164 -0.98 -7.50 25.84
CA ALA A 164 -1.18 -8.65 24.97
C ALA A 164 -2.30 -9.53 25.53
N VAL A 165 -3.44 -9.54 24.84
CA VAL A 165 -4.50 -10.48 25.12
C VAL A 165 -4.01 -11.83 24.63
N HIS A 166 -3.45 -12.62 25.55
CA HIS A 166 -3.21 -14.05 25.34
C HIS A 166 -4.55 -14.78 25.35
N GLU A 167 -5.44 -14.44 24.42
CA GLU A 167 -6.50 -15.36 24.07
C GLU A 167 -5.82 -16.53 23.37
N ARG A 168 -5.60 -17.61 24.13
CA ARG A 168 -5.64 -18.95 23.55
C ARG A 168 -6.98 -19.05 22.84
N ALA A 169 -7.00 -18.73 21.54
CA ALA A 169 -8.18 -18.89 20.70
C ALA A 169 -8.41 -20.39 20.47
N ALA A 170 -8.89 -21.07 21.50
CA ALA A 170 -9.83 -22.15 21.33
C ALA A 170 -11.20 -21.47 21.28
N THR A 171 -11.67 -21.12 20.08
CA THR A 171 -13.10 -20.99 19.83
C THR A 171 -13.66 -22.42 19.74
N PRO A 172 -14.45 -22.91 20.72
CA PRO A 172 -15.24 -24.11 20.53
C PRO A 172 -16.50 -23.68 19.76
N GLY A 173 -16.60 -24.05 18.49
CA GLY A 173 -17.84 -23.84 17.71
C GLY A 173 -17.72 -23.13 16.37
N GLY A 174 -16.59 -23.25 15.66
CA GLY A 174 -16.60 -22.97 14.23
C GLY A 174 -17.30 -24.12 13.49
N GLU A 175 -18.38 -23.81 12.77
CA GLU A 175 -19.02 -24.75 11.84
C GLU A 175 -17.97 -25.42 10.93
N PRO A 176 -18.15 -26.71 10.58
CA PRO A 176 -17.13 -27.48 9.88
C PRO A 176 -16.81 -26.88 8.50
N ALA A 177 -15.51 -26.64 8.27
CA ALA A 177 -15.00 -26.21 6.96
C ALA A 177 -15.22 -27.33 5.91
N ILE A 178 -15.91 -27.00 4.82
CA ILE A 178 -16.39 -27.94 3.78
C ILE A 178 -15.28 -28.27 2.75
N LEU A 179 -14.06 -28.60 3.19
CA LEU A 179 -13.06 -29.21 2.30
C LEU A 179 -12.36 -30.39 3.00
N ASP A 180 -12.80 -31.59 2.65
CA ASP A 180 -12.43 -32.89 3.22
C ASP A 180 -10.98 -33.34 2.95
N THR A 181 -10.08 -32.49 2.47
CA THR A 181 -8.69 -32.90 2.17
C THR A 181 -7.64 -31.76 2.32
N PRO A 182 -6.54 -31.97 3.07
CA PRO A 182 -5.47 -30.98 3.27
C PRO A 182 -4.86 -30.42 1.98
N ARG A 183 -4.80 -31.24 0.92
CA ARG A 183 -4.27 -30.84 -0.39
C ARG A 183 -5.12 -29.75 -1.07
N ARG A 184 -6.46 -29.84 -0.99
CA ARG A 184 -7.36 -28.84 -1.60
C ARG A 184 -7.32 -27.51 -0.85
N GLN A 185 -7.14 -27.58 0.47
CA GLN A 185 -6.94 -26.39 1.30
C GLN A 185 -5.63 -25.68 0.93
N GLY A 186 -4.52 -26.42 0.80
CA GLY A 186 -3.22 -25.86 0.39
C GLY A 186 -3.27 -25.18 -0.98
N ILE A 187 -3.91 -25.81 -1.98
CA ILE A 187 -4.08 -25.21 -3.31
C ILE A 187 -4.89 -23.91 -3.23
N THR A 188 -5.97 -23.90 -2.46
CA THR A 188 -6.82 -22.69 -2.30
C THR A 188 -6.03 -21.55 -1.67
N VAL A 189 -5.22 -21.84 -0.64
CA VAL A 189 -4.34 -20.84 0.00
C VAL A 189 -3.33 -20.28 -0.99
N VAL A 190 -2.66 -21.13 -1.78
CA VAL A 190 -1.68 -20.69 -2.78
C VAL A 190 -2.33 -19.83 -3.86
N LEU A 191 -3.50 -20.20 -4.36
CA LEU A 191 -4.22 -19.44 -5.39
C LEU A 191 -4.66 -18.05 -4.88
N ILE A 192 -5.12 -17.96 -3.63
CA ILE A 192 -5.51 -16.69 -3.04
C ILE A 192 -4.29 -15.83 -2.73
N ALA A 193 -3.21 -16.42 -2.20
CA ALA A 193 -1.94 -15.71 -2.00
C ALA A 193 -1.39 -15.15 -3.33
N LEU A 194 -1.47 -15.93 -4.42
CA LEU A 194 -1.08 -15.51 -5.75
C LEU A 194 -1.98 -14.38 -6.29
N LEU A 195 -3.30 -14.50 -6.12
CA LEU A 195 -4.24 -13.45 -6.49
C LEU A 195 -3.92 -12.14 -5.77
N LEU A 196 -3.68 -12.19 -4.46
CA LEU A 196 -3.32 -11.02 -3.66
C LEU A 196 -1.95 -10.46 -4.05
N ALA A 197 -0.98 -11.31 -4.37
CA ALA A 197 0.32 -10.89 -4.89
C ALA A 197 0.16 -10.09 -6.19
N LEU A 198 -0.56 -10.64 -7.16
CA LEU A 198 -0.79 -9.97 -8.44
C LEU A 198 -1.60 -8.67 -8.27
N TYR A 199 -2.62 -8.69 -7.42
CA TYR A 199 -3.43 -7.52 -7.11
C TYR A 199 -2.61 -6.39 -6.47
N VAL A 200 -1.94 -6.66 -5.35
CA VAL A 200 -1.16 -5.64 -4.63
C VAL A 200 0.00 -5.17 -5.50
N GLY A 201 0.63 -6.08 -6.23
CA GLY A 201 1.66 -5.72 -7.20
C GLY A 201 1.15 -4.78 -8.29
N ALA A 202 -0.03 -5.03 -8.87
CA ALA A 202 -0.66 -4.14 -9.85
C ALA A 202 -1.06 -2.79 -9.24
N GLU A 203 -1.60 -2.78 -8.01
CA GLU A 203 -2.02 -1.57 -7.28
C GLU A 203 -0.82 -0.65 -7.04
N VAL A 204 0.25 -1.20 -6.45
CA VAL A 204 1.47 -0.45 -6.13
C VAL A 204 2.22 -0.06 -7.41
N ALA A 205 2.25 -0.94 -8.41
CA ALA A 205 2.86 -0.65 -9.71
C ALA A 205 2.19 0.54 -10.38
N PHE A 206 0.87 0.49 -10.55
CA PHE A 206 0.13 1.54 -11.21
C PHE A 206 0.25 2.86 -10.43
N GLY A 207 -0.02 2.83 -9.11
CA GLY A 207 0.07 4.01 -8.26
C GLY A 207 1.49 4.60 -8.15
N GLY A 208 2.53 3.78 -8.33
CA GLY A 208 3.92 4.23 -8.33
C GLY A 208 4.38 4.82 -9.66
N TRP A 209 3.86 4.34 -10.79
CA TRP A 209 4.38 4.68 -12.13
C TRP A 209 3.47 5.60 -12.94
N ILE A 210 2.18 5.73 -12.61
CA ILE A 210 1.23 6.56 -13.37
C ILE A 210 1.67 8.03 -13.46
N TYR A 211 2.33 8.54 -12.40
CA TYR A 211 2.95 9.86 -12.39
C TYR A 211 4.01 10.01 -13.48
N SER A 212 5.03 9.13 -13.44
CA SER A 212 6.14 9.14 -14.38
C SER A 212 5.67 8.90 -15.82
N TYR A 213 4.67 8.04 -16.00
CA TYR A 213 4.03 7.79 -17.30
C TYR A 213 3.40 9.06 -17.88
N ALA A 214 2.60 9.78 -17.09
CA ALA A 214 1.96 11.01 -17.54
C ALA A 214 2.97 12.07 -17.97
N LEU A 215 4.09 12.20 -17.26
CA LEU A 215 5.17 13.12 -17.62
C LEU A 215 5.95 12.68 -18.84
N ALA A 216 6.31 11.39 -18.92
CA ALA A 216 7.07 10.84 -20.04
C ALA A 216 6.32 11.00 -21.37
N GLN A 217 4.99 10.82 -21.35
CA GLN A 217 4.14 10.97 -22.54
C GLN A 217 3.75 12.44 -22.83
N GLY A 218 4.18 13.41 -22.01
CA GLY A 218 3.81 14.81 -22.17
C GLY A 218 2.31 15.10 -21.94
N LEU A 219 1.62 14.24 -21.18
CA LEU A 219 0.16 14.31 -20.96
C LEU A 219 -0.24 15.16 -19.75
N GLY A 220 0.69 15.89 -19.15
CA GLY A 220 0.41 16.80 -18.04
C GLY A 220 1.66 17.41 -17.42
N SER A 221 1.46 18.42 -16.59
CA SER A 221 2.51 18.98 -15.74
C SER A 221 2.82 18.07 -14.53
N ALA A 222 3.95 18.32 -13.86
CA ALA A 222 4.33 17.64 -12.61
C ALA A 222 3.21 17.69 -11.56
N ALA A 223 2.50 18.81 -11.43
CA ALA A 223 1.36 18.91 -10.52
C ALA A 223 0.15 18.08 -11.00
N SER A 224 -0.19 18.17 -12.30
CA SER A 224 -1.29 17.41 -12.90
C SER A 224 -1.11 15.89 -12.75
N ALA A 225 0.11 15.39 -12.98
CA ALA A 225 0.45 13.99 -12.81
C ALA A 225 0.34 13.52 -11.34
N ALA A 226 0.67 14.39 -10.37
CA ALA A 226 0.48 14.09 -8.95
C ALA A 226 -1.01 14.08 -8.56
N TYR A 227 -1.82 14.98 -9.13
CA TYR A 227 -3.28 14.93 -8.98
C TYR A 227 -3.89 13.68 -9.61
N LEU A 228 -3.40 13.23 -10.76
CA LEU A 228 -3.81 11.97 -11.39
C LEU A 228 -3.52 10.77 -10.48
N THR A 229 -2.33 10.74 -9.87
CA THR A 229 -1.97 9.71 -8.88
C THR A 229 -2.90 9.76 -7.68
N SER A 230 -3.26 10.96 -7.21
CA SER A 230 -4.28 11.14 -6.17
C SER A 230 -5.62 10.58 -6.63
N ALA A 231 -6.08 10.88 -7.85
CA ALA A 231 -7.35 10.42 -8.38
C ALA A 231 -7.47 8.90 -8.41
N PHE A 232 -6.39 8.17 -8.75
CA PHE A 232 -6.35 6.71 -8.65
C PHE A 232 -6.59 6.22 -7.20
N TRP A 233 -5.79 6.71 -6.24
CA TRP A 233 -5.94 6.32 -4.82
C TRP A 233 -7.27 6.77 -4.21
N GLY A 234 -7.78 7.91 -4.65
CA GLY A 234 -9.09 8.43 -4.30
C GLY A 234 -10.19 7.51 -4.81
N GLY A 235 -10.15 7.14 -6.10
CA GLY A 235 -11.06 6.17 -6.70
C GLY A 235 -11.08 4.85 -5.95
N LEU A 236 -9.90 4.35 -5.56
CA LEU A 236 -9.77 3.15 -4.75
C LEU A 236 -10.40 3.30 -3.35
N THR A 237 -10.17 4.42 -2.69
CA THR A 237 -10.71 4.70 -1.35
C THR A 237 -12.22 4.89 -1.37
N PHE A 238 -12.74 5.69 -2.30
CA PHE A 238 -14.18 5.89 -2.47
C PHE A 238 -14.88 4.64 -2.98
N GLY A 239 -14.25 3.89 -3.89
CA GLY A 239 -14.73 2.59 -4.35
C GLY A 239 -14.92 1.61 -3.20
N ARG A 240 -14.02 1.62 -2.20
CA ARG A 240 -14.14 0.78 -1.00
C ARG A 240 -15.39 1.13 -0.20
N LEU A 241 -15.70 2.42 -0.04
CA LEU A 241 -16.91 2.87 0.63
C LEU A 241 -18.18 2.45 -0.13
N LEU A 242 -18.17 2.62 -1.46
CA LEU A 242 -19.29 2.23 -2.33
C LEU A 242 -19.51 0.71 -2.34
N ALA A 243 -18.45 -0.08 -2.17
CA ALA A 243 -18.52 -1.53 -2.14
C ALA A 243 -19.15 -2.08 -0.85
N LEU A 244 -19.18 -1.34 0.27
CA LEU A 244 -19.75 -1.80 1.53
C LEU A 244 -21.23 -2.27 1.42
N PRO A 245 -22.17 -1.46 0.91
CA PRO A 245 -23.56 -1.90 0.75
C PRO A 245 -23.74 -3.00 -0.28
N VAL A 246 -22.83 -3.12 -1.25
CA VAL A 246 -22.84 -4.18 -2.27
C VAL A 246 -22.37 -5.49 -1.68
N ALA A 247 -21.27 -5.47 -0.91
CA ALA A 247 -20.70 -6.64 -0.23
C ALA A 247 -21.69 -7.27 0.77
N ALA A 248 -22.57 -6.46 1.36
CA ALA A 248 -23.63 -6.96 2.24
C ALA A 248 -24.71 -7.78 1.50
N ARG A 249 -24.88 -7.60 0.18
CA ARG A 249 -25.99 -8.19 -0.60
C ARG A 249 -25.54 -9.15 -1.70
N VAL A 250 -24.30 -9.02 -2.16
CA VAL A 250 -23.77 -9.74 -3.33
C VAL A 250 -22.72 -10.76 -2.90
N ARG A 251 -22.69 -11.92 -3.56
CA ARG A 251 -21.69 -12.98 -3.29
C ARG A 251 -20.28 -12.51 -3.70
N PRO A 252 -19.22 -12.80 -2.91
CA PRO A 252 -17.85 -12.33 -3.20
C PRO A 252 -17.33 -12.67 -4.60
N ARG A 253 -17.72 -13.83 -5.14
CA ARG A 253 -17.34 -14.25 -6.50
C ARG A 253 -17.74 -13.25 -7.59
N TRP A 254 -18.91 -12.62 -7.44
CA TRP A 254 -19.45 -11.69 -8.43
C TRP A 254 -18.81 -10.31 -8.30
N ILE A 255 -18.51 -9.91 -7.06
CA ILE A 255 -17.77 -8.68 -6.78
C ILE A 255 -16.40 -8.74 -7.47
N ILE A 256 -15.64 -9.82 -7.26
CA ILE A 256 -14.33 -10.01 -7.90
C ILE A 256 -14.45 -10.01 -9.43
N LEU A 257 -15.47 -10.67 -10.00
CA LEU A 257 -15.66 -10.68 -11.45
C LEU A 257 -15.94 -9.28 -12.03
N VAL A 258 -16.82 -8.51 -11.39
CA VAL A 258 -17.14 -7.14 -11.82
C VAL A 258 -15.92 -6.24 -11.68
N ASP A 259 -15.18 -6.36 -10.57
CA ASP A 259 -13.94 -5.62 -10.31
C ASP A 259 -12.89 -5.91 -11.39
N LEU A 260 -12.67 -7.18 -11.73
CA LEU A 260 -11.71 -7.57 -12.77
C LEU A 260 -12.14 -7.10 -14.17
N LEU A 261 -13.43 -7.16 -14.50
CA LEU A 261 -13.95 -6.62 -15.76
C LEU A 261 -13.78 -5.10 -15.82
N GLY A 262 -14.02 -4.39 -14.72
CA GLY A 262 -13.77 -2.96 -14.59
C GLY A 262 -12.30 -2.60 -14.77
N CYS A 263 -11.39 -3.41 -14.20
CA CYS A 263 -9.95 -3.26 -14.40
C CYS A 263 -9.55 -3.43 -15.87
N ILE A 264 -10.06 -4.48 -16.53
CA ILE A 264 -9.80 -4.72 -17.96
C ILE A 264 -10.31 -3.55 -18.81
N LEU A 265 -11.53 -3.08 -18.57
CA LEU A 265 -12.09 -1.95 -19.30
C LEU A 265 -11.27 -0.67 -19.10
N SER A 266 -10.88 -0.39 -17.86
CA SER A 266 -10.09 0.78 -17.51
C SER A 266 -8.71 0.74 -18.18
N LEU A 267 -8.04 -0.42 -18.16
CA LEU A 267 -6.78 -0.63 -18.86
C LEU A 267 -6.95 -0.53 -20.38
N ALA A 268 -8.05 -1.05 -20.96
CA ALA A 268 -8.33 -0.92 -22.38
C ALA A 268 -8.49 0.55 -22.78
N VAL A 269 -9.17 1.37 -21.97
CA VAL A 269 -9.27 2.82 -22.19
C VAL A 269 -7.88 3.48 -22.20
N LEU A 270 -7.02 3.12 -21.23
CA LEU A 270 -5.67 3.66 -21.15
C LEU A 270 -4.78 3.25 -22.34
N LEU A 271 -4.93 2.02 -22.84
CA LEU A 271 -4.09 1.49 -23.91
C LEU A 271 -4.55 1.93 -25.31
N ILE A 272 -5.87 1.95 -25.56
CA ILE A 272 -6.42 2.32 -26.88
C ILE A 272 -6.25 3.83 -27.13
N TRP A 273 -6.42 4.65 -26.10
CA TRP A 273 -6.30 6.11 -26.18
C TRP A 273 -5.11 6.63 -25.38
N SER A 274 -3.95 5.99 -25.54
CA SER A 274 -2.74 6.27 -24.76
C SER A 274 -2.22 7.70 -24.85
N GLY A 275 -2.55 8.43 -25.92
CA GLY A 275 -2.21 9.85 -26.11
C GLY A 275 -3.27 10.85 -25.62
N SER A 276 -4.38 10.39 -25.04
CA SER A 276 -5.46 11.27 -24.58
C SER A 276 -5.39 11.53 -23.08
N VAL A 277 -5.33 12.81 -22.70
CA VAL A 277 -5.39 13.24 -21.30
C VAL A 277 -6.69 12.76 -20.66
N VAL A 278 -7.83 12.89 -21.34
CA VAL A 278 -9.13 12.47 -20.78
C VAL A 278 -9.16 10.96 -20.52
N ALA A 279 -8.65 10.16 -21.46
CA ALA A 279 -8.56 8.71 -21.28
C ALA A 279 -7.65 8.32 -20.11
N LEU A 280 -6.53 9.04 -19.93
CA LEU A 280 -5.62 8.86 -18.82
C LEU A 280 -6.32 9.07 -17.46
N TRP A 281 -7.10 10.14 -17.32
CA TRP A 281 -7.84 10.43 -16.09
C TRP A 281 -8.99 9.45 -15.84
N VAL A 282 -9.83 9.21 -16.85
CA VAL A 282 -10.98 8.30 -16.73
C VAL A 282 -10.51 6.87 -16.46
N GLY A 283 -9.50 6.40 -17.18
CA GLY A 283 -8.92 5.07 -16.99
C GLY A 283 -8.25 4.91 -15.64
N SER A 284 -7.50 5.91 -15.15
CA SER A 284 -6.86 5.84 -13.83
C SER A 284 -7.87 5.83 -12.68
N LEU A 285 -8.89 6.71 -12.74
CA LEU A 285 -9.95 6.75 -11.74
C LEU A 285 -10.79 5.46 -11.75
N GLY A 286 -11.18 5.01 -12.95
CA GLY A 286 -11.93 3.77 -13.16
C GLY A 286 -11.17 2.54 -12.66
N LEU A 287 -9.86 2.48 -12.90
CA LEU A 287 -9.00 1.42 -12.40
C LEU A 287 -8.97 1.42 -10.87
N GLY A 288 -8.79 2.60 -10.25
CA GLY A 288 -8.83 2.74 -8.79
C GLY A 288 -10.14 2.20 -8.20
N ILE A 289 -11.28 2.65 -8.72
CA ILE A 289 -12.62 2.18 -8.27
C ILE A 289 -12.77 0.68 -8.46
N SER A 290 -12.37 0.14 -9.62
CA SER A 290 -12.51 -1.30 -9.92
C SER A 290 -11.61 -2.17 -9.03
N MET A 291 -10.44 -1.67 -8.63
CA MET A 291 -9.52 -2.39 -7.75
C MET A 291 -9.94 -2.35 -6.28
N ALA A 292 -10.91 -1.53 -5.90
CA ALA A 292 -11.20 -1.20 -4.51
C ALA A 292 -11.58 -2.40 -3.63
N SER A 293 -12.47 -3.28 -4.14
CA SER A 293 -13.05 -4.40 -3.39
C SER A 293 -12.39 -5.76 -3.63
N VAL A 294 -11.43 -5.87 -4.55
CA VAL A 294 -10.78 -7.14 -4.88
C VAL A 294 -10.13 -7.77 -3.65
N PHE A 295 -9.34 -7.00 -2.89
CA PHE A 295 -8.67 -7.50 -1.68
C PHE A 295 -9.66 -8.02 -0.61
N PRO A 296 -10.61 -7.21 -0.09
CA PRO A 296 -11.54 -7.70 0.92
C PRO A 296 -12.45 -8.83 0.41
N ALA A 297 -12.86 -8.80 -0.87
CA ALA A 297 -13.66 -9.87 -1.46
C ALA A 297 -12.85 -11.17 -1.59
N ALA A 298 -11.55 -11.10 -1.90
CA ALA A 298 -10.67 -12.27 -1.97
C ALA A 298 -10.48 -12.92 -0.58
N ILE A 299 -10.31 -12.11 0.48
CA ILE A 299 -10.26 -12.62 1.86
C ILE A 299 -11.59 -13.26 2.25
N THR A 300 -12.73 -12.62 1.94
CA THR A 300 -14.07 -13.19 2.21
C THR A 300 -14.30 -14.50 1.44
N LEU A 301 -13.77 -14.61 0.22
CA LEU A 301 -13.81 -15.85 -0.57
C LEU A 301 -12.94 -16.95 0.06
N ALA A 302 -11.78 -16.58 0.63
CA ALA A 302 -10.90 -17.48 1.37
C ALA A 302 -11.61 -18.06 2.59
N GLU A 303 -12.21 -17.21 3.42
CA GLU A 303 -12.92 -17.59 4.65
C GLU A 303 -14.03 -18.61 4.40
N ARG A 304 -14.70 -18.54 3.25
CA ARG A 304 -15.76 -19.49 2.87
C ARG A 304 -15.25 -20.86 2.44
N ARG A 305 -13.95 -21.02 2.19
CA ARG A 305 -13.36 -22.25 1.62
C ARG A 305 -12.29 -22.88 2.50
N VAL A 306 -11.57 -22.09 3.28
CA VAL A 306 -10.49 -22.56 4.16
C VAL A 306 -10.63 -21.93 5.54
N ARG A 307 -10.24 -22.66 6.57
CA ARG A 307 -10.11 -22.10 7.91
C ARG A 307 -8.97 -21.10 7.90
N ILE A 308 -9.28 -19.82 8.11
CA ILE A 308 -8.26 -18.77 8.23
C ILE A 308 -7.57 -18.91 9.58
N THR A 309 -6.35 -19.42 9.55
CA THR A 309 -5.44 -19.43 10.69
C THR A 309 -4.42 -18.31 10.54
N GLY A 310 -3.73 -17.94 11.61
CA GLY A 310 -2.65 -16.93 11.54
C GLY A 310 -1.56 -17.29 10.51
N GLN A 311 -1.28 -18.59 10.30
CA GLN A 311 -0.35 -19.03 9.26
C GLN A 311 -0.88 -18.82 7.84
N VAL A 312 -2.18 -19.06 7.59
CA VAL A 312 -2.81 -18.79 6.29
C VAL A 312 -2.81 -17.30 5.98
N THR A 313 -3.16 -16.46 6.98
CA THR A 313 -3.09 -15.00 6.85
C THR A 313 -1.67 -14.53 6.57
N ALA A 314 -0.67 -15.10 7.24
CA ALA A 314 0.73 -14.78 7.00
C ALA A 314 1.14 -15.08 5.55
N TRP A 315 0.73 -16.22 4.98
CA TRP A 315 0.98 -16.55 3.57
C TRP A 315 0.34 -15.55 2.60
N PHE A 316 -0.88 -15.08 2.89
CA PHE A 316 -1.54 -14.05 2.08
C PHE A 316 -0.77 -12.72 2.11
N LEU A 317 -0.33 -12.28 3.29
CA LEU A 317 0.42 -11.04 3.45
C LEU A 317 1.82 -11.11 2.83
N VAL A 318 2.51 -12.25 2.96
CA VAL A 318 3.81 -12.49 2.30
C VAL A 318 3.64 -12.45 0.78
N GLY A 319 2.62 -13.12 0.24
CA GLY A 319 2.32 -13.08 -1.19
C GLY A 319 2.05 -11.66 -1.69
N ALA A 320 1.15 -10.94 -1.03
CA ALA A 320 0.85 -9.54 -1.30
C ALA A 320 2.11 -8.66 -1.29
N SER A 321 2.96 -8.83 -0.27
CA SER A 321 4.22 -8.09 -0.14
C SER A 321 5.15 -8.38 -1.31
N ILE A 322 5.40 -9.66 -1.64
CA ILE A 322 6.26 -10.08 -2.76
C ILE A 322 5.78 -9.44 -4.07
N GLY A 323 4.48 -9.50 -4.36
CA GLY A 323 3.90 -8.87 -5.54
C GLY A 323 4.12 -7.36 -5.58
N GLY A 324 3.89 -6.68 -4.45
CA GLY A 324 4.15 -5.26 -4.26
C GLY A 324 5.62 -4.84 -4.41
N MET A 325 6.58 -5.77 -4.31
CA MET A 325 8.00 -5.48 -4.57
C MET A 325 8.39 -5.78 -6.02
N LEU A 326 8.03 -6.97 -6.51
CA LEU A 326 8.51 -7.47 -7.79
C LEU A 326 7.92 -6.69 -8.97
N LEU A 327 6.61 -6.45 -8.98
CA LEU A 327 5.94 -5.85 -10.13
C LEU A 327 6.34 -4.38 -10.38
N PRO A 328 6.37 -3.48 -9.38
CA PRO A 328 6.86 -2.11 -9.59
C PRO A 328 8.32 -2.05 -10.02
N TRP A 329 9.18 -2.93 -9.48
CA TRP A 329 10.58 -3.01 -9.89
C TRP A 329 10.73 -3.47 -11.33
N MET A 330 10.03 -4.53 -11.73
CA MET A 330 10.03 -5.02 -13.11
C MET A 330 9.57 -3.94 -14.11
N ILE A 331 8.50 -3.20 -13.79
CA ILE A 331 8.04 -2.08 -14.63
C ILE A 331 9.10 -1.00 -14.75
N GLY A 332 9.81 -0.69 -13.67
CA GLY A 332 10.90 0.29 -13.71
C GLY A 332 12.04 -0.07 -14.66
N GLN A 333 12.37 -1.36 -14.78
CA GLN A 333 13.37 -1.85 -15.75
C GLN A 333 12.86 -1.82 -17.20
N LEU A 334 11.53 -1.93 -17.38
CA LEU A 334 10.90 -1.89 -18.71
C LEU A 334 10.54 -0.46 -19.15
N PHE A 335 10.58 0.51 -18.23
CA PHE A 335 10.01 1.84 -18.45
C PHE A 335 10.71 2.61 -19.57
N GLU A 336 12.05 2.66 -19.61
CA GLU A 336 12.75 3.34 -20.74
C GLU A 336 12.96 2.43 -21.95
N SER A 337 13.09 1.10 -21.77
CA SER A 337 13.36 0.17 -22.87
C SER A 337 12.15 -0.07 -23.80
N VAL A 338 10.93 -0.03 -23.26
CA VAL A 338 9.69 -0.27 -24.01
C VAL A 338 8.79 0.97 -24.06
N GLY A 339 8.79 1.79 -23.00
CA GLY A 339 7.86 2.93 -22.86
C GLY A 339 8.21 4.18 -23.66
N ARG A 340 9.41 4.26 -24.26
CA ARG A 340 9.89 5.44 -25.01
C ARG A 340 9.51 5.41 -26.49
N ARG A 341 8.29 4.97 -26.81
CA ARG A 341 7.74 4.97 -28.18
C ARG A 341 6.73 6.09 -28.39
#